data_AF-A0A0C3MLR9-F1
#
_entry.id   AF-A0A0C3MLR9-F1
#
_cell.length_a   1.000
_cell.length_b   1.000
_cell.length_c   1.000
_cell.angle_alpha   90.00
_cell.angle_beta   90.00
_cell.angle_gamma   90.00
#
_symmetry.space_group_name_H-M   'P 1'
#
loop_
_entity.id
_entity.type
_entity.pdbx_description
1 polymer ?
#
loop_
_entity_poly.entity_id
_entity_poly.type
_entity_poly.pdbx_seq_one_letter_code
_entity_poly.pdbx_strand_id
1 'polypeptide(L)'
;VAMSYGIARKGLRPISRLAAVMDQLDVHRLSHRVNEEPWPEELQPLAQMFDGLLSRLEVSFSRLSQFSADIAHELRTPLHILRGEAELTLTRAASVETYRASIESAADEYDRLSCMVDALLFLARSEQPDTHIDRQVLDARQEVVAVFDFYQAMADE
;
A
#
# COMPACT_ATOMS: atom_id res chain seq x y z
N VAL A 1 34.53 16.20 -40.91
CA VAL A 1 34.15 16.71 -39.57
C VAL A 1 32.74 17.31 -39.54
N ALA A 2 32.40 18.30 -40.39
CA ALA A 2 31.06 18.88 -40.42
C ALA A 2 29.95 17.88 -40.84
N MET A 3 30.21 17.06 -41.86
CA MET A 3 29.27 16.00 -42.31
C MET A 3 29.04 14.91 -41.25
N SER A 4 30.11 14.43 -40.61
CA SER A 4 30.05 13.43 -39.53
C SER A 4 29.30 13.96 -38.30
N TYR A 5 29.45 15.25 -37.97
CA TYR A 5 28.68 15.91 -36.91
C TYR A 5 27.19 16.02 -37.25
N GLY A 6 26.85 16.38 -38.48
CA GLY A 6 25.45 16.45 -38.94
C GLY A 6 24.73 15.10 -38.91
N ILE A 7 25.42 14.02 -39.31
CA ILE A 7 24.88 12.64 -39.28
C ILE A 7 24.66 12.19 -37.83
N ALA A 8 25.64 12.38 -36.94
CA ALA A 8 25.51 12.04 -35.53
C ALA A 8 24.34 12.79 -34.87
N ARG A 9 24.22 14.10 -35.11
CA ARG A 9 23.13 14.93 -34.56
C ARG A 9 21.76 14.49 -35.06
N LYS A 10 21.65 14.05 -36.32
CA LYS A 10 20.38 13.56 -36.88
C LYS A 10 20.04 12.16 -36.37
N GLY A 11 21.05 11.30 -36.21
CA GLY A 11 20.91 9.94 -35.67
C GLY A 11 20.55 9.88 -34.18
N LEU A 12 21.00 10.86 -33.38
CA LEU A 12 20.68 10.94 -31.94
C LEU A 12 19.35 11.64 -31.63
N ARG A 13 18.73 12.30 -32.62
CA ARG A 13 17.46 13.02 -32.43
C ARG A 13 16.30 12.15 -31.90
N PRO A 14 16.14 10.87 -32.29
CA PRO A 14 15.14 9.99 -31.69
C PRO A 14 15.36 9.74 -30.20
N ILE A 15 16.61 9.67 -29.74
CA ILE A 15 16.93 9.49 -28.30
C ILE A 15 16.53 10.73 -27.51
N SER A 16 16.81 11.94 -28.02
CA SER A 16 16.37 13.18 -27.37
C SER A 16 14.84 13.30 -27.30
N ARG A 17 14.13 12.78 -28.32
CA ARG A 17 12.66 12.72 -28.29
C ARG A 17 12.16 11.74 -27.24
N LEU A 18 12.75 10.55 -27.17
CA LEU A 18 12.43 9.55 -26.15
C LEU A 18 12.61 10.12 -24.74
N ALA A 19 13.74 10.80 -24.49
CA ALA A 19 14.00 11.48 -23.23
C ALA A 19 12.95 12.58 -22.92
N ALA A 20 12.53 13.36 -23.91
CA ALA A 20 11.51 14.39 -23.73
C ALA A 20 10.11 13.82 -23.45
N VAL A 21 9.77 12.65 -24.02
CA VAL A 21 8.54 11.92 -23.68
C VAL A 21 8.62 11.42 -22.24
N MET A 22 9.77 10.86 -21.85
CA MET A 22 9.99 10.38 -20.48
C MET A 22 9.94 11.48 -19.43
N ASP A 23 10.47 12.66 -19.74
CA ASP A 23 10.46 13.83 -18.84
C ASP A 23 9.04 14.36 -18.56
N GLN A 24 8.06 14.02 -19.42
CA GLN A 24 6.66 14.38 -19.24
C GLN A 24 5.86 13.35 -18.44
N LEU A 25 6.46 12.20 -18.09
CA LEU A 25 5.82 11.17 -17.29
C LEU A 25 5.86 11.59 -15.82
N ASP A 26 4.68 11.70 -15.21
CA ASP A 26 4.50 11.91 -13.79
C ASP A 26 3.54 10.87 -13.21
N VAL A 27 3.34 10.90 -11.89
CA VAL A 27 2.40 10.01 -11.18
C VAL A 27 0.96 10.11 -11.70
N HIS A 28 0.60 11.22 -12.36
CA HIS A 28 -0.75 11.47 -12.86
C HIS A 28 -0.90 11.03 -14.33
N ARG A 29 0.19 10.67 -15.00
CA ARG A 29 0.27 10.31 -16.43
C ARG A 29 0.91 8.94 -16.66
N LEU A 30 0.82 8.04 -15.69
CA LEU A 30 1.36 6.68 -15.79
C LEU A 30 0.65 5.81 -16.84
N SER A 31 -0.55 6.21 -17.27
CA SER A 31 -1.30 5.53 -18.33
C SER A 31 -0.77 5.84 -19.73
N HIS A 32 0.05 6.88 -19.91
CA HIS A 32 0.67 7.18 -21.19
C HIS A 32 1.67 6.08 -21.54
N ARG A 33 1.69 5.66 -22.81
CA ARG A 33 2.61 4.63 -23.30
C ARG A 33 3.65 5.26 -24.22
N VAL A 34 4.92 4.98 -23.94
CA VAL A 34 6.06 5.47 -24.69
C VAL A 34 6.07 4.87 -26.09
N ASN A 35 5.62 3.63 -26.26
CA ASN A 35 5.63 2.94 -27.55
C ASN A 35 4.50 3.35 -28.53
N GLU A 36 3.69 4.36 -28.21
CA GLU A 36 2.69 4.91 -29.15
C GLU A 36 3.33 5.78 -30.25
N GLU A 37 4.57 6.24 -30.05
CA GLU A 37 5.32 6.99 -31.06
C GLU A 37 6.08 6.07 -32.04
N PRO A 38 6.26 6.49 -33.31
CA PRO A 38 7.02 5.72 -34.29
C PRO A 38 8.52 5.81 -34.00
N TRP A 39 9.02 4.85 -33.22
CA TRP A 39 10.45 4.71 -32.91
C TRP A 39 11.22 3.91 -33.97
N PRO A 40 12.50 4.26 -34.22
CA PRO A 40 13.43 3.37 -34.92
C PRO A 40 13.46 1.99 -34.27
N GLU A 41 13.71 0.95 -35.08
CA GLU A 41 13.72 -0.46 -34.65
C GLU A 41 14.63 -0.68 -33.44
N GLU A 42 15.75 0.03 -33.35
CA GLU A 42 16.72 -0.06 -32.26
C GLU A 42 16.19 0.50 -30.93
N LEU A 43 15.21 1.40 -30.96
CA LEU A 43 14.63 2.03 -29.77
C LEU A 43 13.31 1.38 -29.32
N GLN A 44 12.67 0.55 -30.16
CA GLN A 44 11.44 -0.14 -29.80
C GLN A 44 11.57 -1.03 -28.55
N PRO A 45 12.64 -1.84 -28.37
CA PRO A 45 12.81 -2.63 -27.15
C PRO A 45 12.91 -1.77 -25.90
N LEU A 46 13.53 -0.58 -26.01
CA LEU A 46 13.65 0.36 -24.90
C LEU A 46 12.28 0.95 -24.54
N ALA A 47 11.50 1.40 -25.52
CA ALA A 47 10.14 1.90 -25.31
C ALA A 47 9.26 0.84 -24.61
N GLN A 48 9.33 -0.43 -25.05
CA GLN A 48 8.61 -1.54 -24.42
C GLN A 48 9.04 -1.79 -22.97
N MET A 49 10.35 -1.73 -22.69
CA MET A 49 10.87 -1.88 -21.32
C MET A 49 10.30 -0.81 -20.39
N PHE A 50 10.25 0.44 -20.87
CA PHE A 50 9.68 1.56 -20.12
C PHE A 50 8.18 1.41 -19.90
N ASP A 51 7.42 1.00 -20.90
CA ASP A 51 6.00 0.72 -20.74
C ASP A 51 5.76 -0.39 -19.71
N GLY A 52 6.61 -1.40 -19.67
CA GLY A 52 6.57 -2.44 -18.63
C GLY A 52 6.92 -1.92 -17.22
N LEU A 53 7.80 -0.93 -17.10
CA LEU A 53 8.08 -0.24 -15.83
C LEU A 53 6.89 0.64 -15.39
N LEU A 54 6.32 1.42 -16.31
CA LEU A 54 5.14 2.24 -16.06
C LEU A 54 3.94 1.39 -15.63
N SER A 55 3.70 0.27 -16.32
CA SER A 55 2.61 -0.65 -15.98
C SER A 55 2.78 -1.21 -14.55
N ARG A 56 4.01 -1.55 -14.16
CA ARG A 56 4.29 -2.01 -12.78
C ARG A 56 4.06 -0.90 -11.75
N LEU A 57 4.49 0.32 -12.05
CA LEU A 57 4.29 1.47 -11.19
C LEU A 57 2.79 1.82 -11.03
N GLU A 58 2.04 1.78 -12.13
CA GLU A 58 0.59 2.03 -12.16
C GLU A 58 -0.16 1.03 -11.28
N VAL A 59 0.17 -0.26 -11.39
CA VAL A 59 -0.41 -1.31 -10.52
C VAL A 59 -0.07 -1.07 -9.06
N SER A 60 1.20 -0.79 -8.74
CA SER A 60 1.62 -0.51 -7.35
C SER A 60 0.93 0.72 -6.77
N PHE A 61 0.85 1.81 -7.54
CA PHE A 61 0.21 3.05 -7.08
C PHE A 61 -1.31 2.88 -6.91
N SER A 62 -1.97 2.19 -7.83
CA SER A 62 -3.41 1.89 -7.73
C SER A 62 -3.72 1.07 -6.48
N ARG A 63 -2.92 0.04 -6.19
CA ARG A 63 -3.07 -0.76 -4.95
C ARG A 63 -2.89 0.08 -3.70
N LEU A 64 -1.83 0.90 -3.65
CA LEU A 64 -1.57 1.78 -2.52
C LEU A 64 -2.70 2.80 -2.30
N SER A 65 -3.23 3.38 -3.38
CA SER A 65 -4.33 4.34 -3.32
C SER A 65 -5.63 3.68 -2.84
N GLN A 66 -5.95 2.48 -3.33
CA GLN A 66 -7.13 1.74 -2.89
C GLN A 66 -7.01 1.34 -1.43
N PHE A 67 -5.87 0.77 -1.04
CA PHE A 67 -5.57 0.42 0.34
C PHE A 67 -5.69 1.62 1.29
N SER A 68 -5.12 2.77 0.91
CA SER A 68 -5.23 4.01 1.69
C SER A 68 -6.68 4.47 1.86
N ALA A 69 -7.51 4.34 0.81
CA ALA A 69 -8.92 4.70 0.86
C ALA A 69 -9.72 3.75 1.77
N ASP A 70 -9.44 2.45 1.69
CA ASP A 70 -10.09 1.42 2.51
C ASP A 70 -9.77 1.65 4.00
N ILE A 71 -8.50 1.89 4.35
CA ILE A 71 -8.09 2.25 5.72
C ILE A 71 -8.80 3.50 6.22
N ALA A 72 -8.82 4.55 5.40
CA ALA A 72 -9.46 5.80 5.80
C ALA A 72 -10.96 5.60 6.09
N HIS A 73 -11.62 4.67 5.39
CA HIS A 73 -13.00 4.28 5.67
C HIS A 73 -13.12 3.48 6.96
N GLU A 74 -12.31 2.43 7.11
CA GLU A 74 -12.34 1.54 8.27
C GLU A 74 -12.00 2.27 9.58
N LEU A 75 -11.08 3.24 9.55
CA LEU A 75 -10.74 4.08 10.72
C LEU A 75 -11.81 5.14 11.03
N ARG A 76 -12.59 5.58 10.04
CA ARG A 76 -13.58 6.65 10.23
C ARG A 76 -14.72 6.20 11.14
N THR A 77 -15.21 4.97 10.95
CA THR A 77 -16.30 4.39 11.75
C THR A 77 -16.01 4.35 13.25
N PRO A 78 -14.92 3.73 13.74
CA PRO A 78 -14.60 3.65 15.16
C PRO A 78 -14.35 5.04 15.78
N LEU A 79 -13.73 5.95 15.03
CA LEU A 79 -13.57 7.34 15.48
C LEU A 79 -14.91 8.07 15.64
N HIS A 80 -15.88 7.82 14.75
CA HIS A 80 -17.23 8.37 14.90
C HIS A 80 -17.98 7.77 16.10
N ILE A 81 -17.80 6.48 16.38
CA ILE A 81 -18.38 5.81 17.56
C ILE A 81 -17.82 6.44 18.83
N LEU A 82 -16.49 6.47 18.99
CA LEU A 82 -15.81 7.09 20.13
C LEU A 82 -16.26 8.52 20.37
N ARG A 83 -16.36 9.31 19.31
CA ARG A 83 -16.83 10.70 19.40
C ARG A 83 -18.29 10.78 19.84
N GLY A 84 -19.16 9.96 19.25
CA GLY A 84 -20.59 9.94 19.59
C GLY A 84 -20.84 9.51 21.03
N GLU A 85 -20.12 8.51 21.52
CA GLU A 85 -20.18 8.08 22.91
C GLU A 85 -19.71 9.18 23.85
N ALA A 86 -18.59 9.84 23.55
CA ALA A 86 -18.11 10.96 24.35
C ALA A 86 -19.13 12.11 24.40
N GLU A 87 -19.74 12.48 23.26
CA GLU A 87 -20.76 13.54 23.20
C GLU A 87 -22.02 13.17 24.00
N LEU A 88 -22.48 11.91 23.93
CA LEU A 88 -23.63 11.42 24.70
C LEU A 88 -23.35 11.41 26.20
N THR A 89 -22.17 10.94 26.60
CA THR A 89 -21.72 10.83 27.98
C THR A 89 -21.53 12.20 28.63
N LEU A 90 -21.11 13.22 27.87
CA LEU A 90 -20.99 14.60 28.35
C LEU A 90 -22.33 15.34 28.44
N THR A 91 -23.30 15.01 27.57
CA THR A 91 -24.57 15.74 27.49
C THR A 91 -25.60 15.27 28.53
N ARG A 92 -25.51 14.02 28.99
CA ARG A 92 -26.48 13.43 29.92
C ARG A 92 -25.86 13.26 31.30
N ALA A 93 -26.51 13.79 32.34
CA ALA A 93 -26.24 13.35 33.71
C ALA A 93 -26.60 11.86 33.81
N ALA A 94 -25.59 11.02 34.03
CA ALA A 94 -25.74 9.57 34.04
C ALA A 94 -25.26 8.98 35.37
N SER A 95 -25.58 7.71 35.62
CA SER A 95 -25.05 7.03 36.80
C SER A 95 -23.58 6.66 36.60
N VAL A 96 -22.88 6.33 37.70
CA VAL A 96 -21.49 5.86 37.66
C VAL A 96 -21.35 4.62 36.77
N GLU A 97 -22.35 3.75 36.77
CA GLU A 97 -22.41 2.55 35.93
C GLU A 97 -22.48 2.88 34.44
N THR A 98 -23.25 3.91 34.06
CA THR A 98 -23.30 4.36 32.65
C THR A 98 -21.96 4.95 32.21
N TYR A 99 -21.30 5.73 33.07
CA TYR A 99 -19.95 6.22 32.78
C TYR A 99 -18.94 5.09 32.62
N ARG A 100 -18.98 4.08 33.52
CA ARG A 100 -18.10 2.91 33.42
C ARG A 100 -18.33 2.14 32.12
N ALA A 101 -19.58 1.86 31.76
CA ALA A 101 -19.90 1.18 30.51
C ALA A 101 -19.44 1.96 29.27
N SER A 102 -19.56 3.30 29.27
CA SER A 102 -19.05 4.13 28.18
C SER A 102 -17.52 4.10 28.07
N ILE A 103 -16.80 4.03 29.20
CA ILE A 103 -15.34 3.92 29.20
C ILE A 103 -14.90 2.53 28.74
N GLU A 104 -15.60 1.47 29.15
CA GLU A 104 -15.37 0.10 28.68
C GLU A 104 -15.59 -0.01 27.16
N SER A 105 -16.70 0.53 26.64
CA SER A 105 -16.96 0.58 25.20
C SER A 105 -15.88 1.34 24.42
N ALA A 106 -15.44 2.49 24.96
CA ALA A 106 -14.36 3.25 24.37
C ALA A 106 -13.03 2.47 24.36
N ALA A 107 -12.72 1.73 25.43
CA ALA A 107 -11.53 0.89 25.52
C ALA A 107 -11.55 -0.22 24.45
N ASP A 108 -12.69 -0.90 24.27
CA ASP A 108 -12.85 -1.93 23.23
C ASP A 108 -12.61 -1.36 21.82
N GLU A 109 -13.08 -0.13 21.56
CA GLU A 109 -12.88 0.53 20.27
C GLU A 109 -11.42 0.99 20.06
N TYR A 110 -10.73 1.38 21.14
CA TYR A 110 -9.29 1.62 21.09
C TYR A 110 -8.49 0.36 20.77
N ASP A 111 -8.84 -0.78 21.36
CA ASP A 111 -8.18 -2.07 21.09
C ASP A 111 -8.37 -2.48 19.62
N ARG A 112 -9.56 -2.25 19.06
CA ARG A 112 -9.82 -2.45 17.62
C ARG A 112 -8.96 -1.55 16.75
N LEU A 113 -8.87 -0.26 17.07
CA LEU A 113 -8.00 0.68 16.37
C LEU A 113 -6.52 0.26 16.46
N SER A 114 -6.07 -0.21 17.63
CA SER A 114 -4.70 -0.71 17.81
C SER A 114 -4.43 -1.92 16.92
N CYS A 115 -5.33 -2.91 16.94
CA CYS A 115 -5.24 -4.09 16.07
C CYS A 115 -5.19 -3.72 14.59
N MET A 116 -5.99 -2.73 14.15
CA MET A 116 -5.93 -2.24 12.78
C MET A 116 -4.57 -1.63 12.47
N VAL A 117 -4.05 -0.73 13.32
CA VAL A 117 -2.72 -0.11 13.14
C VAL A 117 -1.62 -1.17 13.06
N ASP A 118 -1.65 -2.18 13.92
CA ASP A 118 -0.68 -3.28 13.91
C ASP A 118 -0.74 -4.08 12.60
N ALA A 119 -1.95 -4.36 12.10
CA ALA A 119 -2.14 -5.02 10.81
C ALA A 119 -1.59 -4.17 9.65
N LEU A 120 -1.75 -2.85 9.69
CA LEU A 120 -1.20 -1.94 8.69
C LEU A 120 0.33 -1.89 8.72
N LEU A 121 0.92 -1.83 9.91
CA LEU A 121 2.37 -1.87 10.08
C LEU A 121 2.94 -3.21 9.63
N PHE A 122 2.24 -4.32 9.89
CA PHE A 122 2.60 -5.64 9.39
C PHE A 122 2.60 -5.68 7.86
N LEU A 123 1.52 -5.21 7.22
CA LEU A 123 1.42 -5.20 5.76
C LEU A 123 2.51 -4.34 5.13
N ALA A 124 2.73 -3.13 5.65
CA ALA A 124 3.76 -2.21 5.16
C ALA A 124 5.18 -2.81 5.25
N ARG A 125 5.45 -3.65 6.25
CA ARG A 125 6.72 -4.39 6.36
C ARG A 125 6.78 -5.54 5.36
N SER A 126 5.68 -6.28 5.16
CA SER A 126 5.62 -7.43 4.25
C SER A 126 5.79 -7.08 2.78
N GLU A 127 5.45 -5.86 2.36
CA GLU A 127 5.64 -5.37 0.99
C GLU A 127 7.10 -5.01 0.68
N GLN A 128 8.00 -5.01 1.67
CA GLN A 128 9.42 -4.77 1.42
C GLN A 128 10.05 -5.98 0.71
N PRO A 129 10.70 -5.79 -0.46
CA PRO A 129 11.32 -6.87 -1.23
C PRO A 129 12.35 -7.71 -0.46
N ASP A 130 12.97 -7.11 0.56
CA ASP A 130 14.02 -7.69 1.40
C ASP A 130 13.51 -8.35 2.69
N THR A 131 12.20 -8.58 2.82
CA THR A 131 11.68 -9.38 3.93
C THR A 131 12.15 -10.83 3.75
N HIS A 132 13.31 -11.16 4.33
CA HIS A 132 13.93 -12.45 4.17
C HIS A 132 13.09 -13.50 4.92
N ILE A 133 12.21 -14.19 4.19
CA ILE A 133 11.43 -15.30 4.73
C ILE A 133 12.41 -16.44 5.00
N ASP A 134 12.67 -16.71 6.28
CA ASP A 134 13.45 -17.87 6.69
C ASP A 134 12.65 -19.15 6.41
N ARG A 135 13.04 -19.85 5.34
CA ARG A 135 12.34 -21.04 4.86
C ARG A 135 12.92 -22.26 5.56
N GLN A 136 12.17 -22.81 6.50
CA GLN A 136 12.50 -24.04 7.20
C GLN A 136 11.44 -25.12 6.98
N VAL A 137 11.86 -26.39 7.04
CA VAL A 137 10.94 -27.53 7.04
C VAL A 137 10.31 -27.63 8.42
N LEU A 138 8.99 -27.57 8.49
CA LEU A 138 8.22 -27.62 9.74
C LEU A 138 7.37 -28.90 9.77
N ASP A 139 7.22 -29.49 10.96
CA ASP A 139 6.22 -30.53 11.18
C ASP A 139 4.85 -29.87 11.37
N ALA A 140 4.02 -29.93 10.33
CA ALA A 140 2.69 -29.33 10.35
C ALA A 140 1.83 -29.80 11.52
N ARG A 141 1.98 -31.05 11.98
CA ARG A 141 1.23 -31.55 13.15
C ARG A 141 1.67 -30.82 14.42
N GLN A 142 2.98 -30.67 14.60
CA GLN A 142 3.53 -30.03 15.79
C GLN A 142 3.12 -28.56 15.87
N GLU A 143 3.21 -27.83 14.76
CA GLU A 143 2.81 -26.42 14.69
C GLU A 143 1.32 -26.23 14.95
N VAL A 144 0.47 -27.08 14.37
CA VAL A 144 -0.99 -27.01 14.60
C VAL A 144 -1.34 -27.29 16.06
N VAL A 145 -0.68 -28.25 16.70
CA VAL A 145 -0.88 -28.54 18.13
C VAL A 145 -0.42 -27.36 18.99
N ALA A 146 0.75 -26.78 18.71
CA ALA A 146 1.26 -25.63 19.45
C ALA A 146 0.31 -24.42 19.40
N VAL A 147 -0.28 -24.13 18.23
CA VAL A 147 -1.30 -23.08 18.09
C VAL A 147 -2.55 -23.43 18.88
N PHE A 148 -3.00 -24.69 18.82
CA PHE A 148 -4.20 -25.12 19.54
C PHE A 148 -4.04 -25.03 21.06
N ASP A 149 -2.90 -25.47 21.59
CA ASP A 149 -2.56 -25.41 23.01
C ASP A 149 -2.50 -23.96 23.51
N PHE A 150 -1.92 -23.05 22.70
CA PHE A 150 -1.87 -21.62 23.02
C PHE A 150 -3.26 -21.00 23.18
N TYR A 151 -4.18 -21.29 22.26
CA TYR A 151 -5.55 -20.75 22.33
C TYR A 151 -6.43 -21.46 23.35
N GLN A 152 -6.22 -22.75 23.64
CA GLN A 152 -6.90 -23.42 24.74
C GLN A 152 -6.53 -22.80 26.08
N ALA A 153 -5.25 -22.49 26.31
CA ALA A 153 -4.80 -21.86 27.54
C ALA A 153 -5.45 -20.49 27.79
N MET A 154 -5.74 -19.72 26.73
CA MET A 154 -6.47 -18.45 26.82
C MET A 154 -7.98 -18.60 26.99
N ALA A 155 -8.57 -19.73 26.58
CA ALA A 155 -10.00 -19.98 26.69
C ALA A 155 -10.41 -20.54 28.07
N ASP A 156 -9.45 -21.09 28.81
CA ASP A 156 -9.64 -21.62 30.15
C ASP A 156 -9.41 -20.58 31.27
N GLU A 157 -9.03 -19.33 30.92
CA GLU A 157 -9.00 -18.13 31.79
C GLU A 157 -10.28 -17.28 31.68
#